data_AF-A0A7X5IVP8-F1
#
_entry.id   AF-A0A7X5IVP8-F1
#
_cell.length_a   1.000
_cell.length_b   1.000
_cell.length_c   1.000
_cell.angle_alpha   90.00
_cell.angle_beta   90.00
_cell.angle_gamma   90.00
#
_symmetry.space_group_name_H-M   'P 1'
#
loop_
_entity.id
_entity.type
_entity.pdbx_description
1 polymer ?
#
loop_
_entity_poly.entity_id
_entity_poly.type
_entity_poly.pdbx_seq_one_letter_code
_entity_poly.pdbx_strand_id
1 'polypeptide(L)'
;MQWNLNMTYTLDTRDELLELLSENDGIKVYGASYTLRLFLEMLKILEYSPDYIKEILVTDMENNPKAVENIPVRVYRKENLKQGEKVLLTLAMDYIPSVSKRLEEDGFLPISITEWLKYEIVDYDYIYNDIYRMMEGFIDAFPNHVTGLNEPVYSGKKYAWSCWWQGMGKAPDLIKACLNSQKRYLPKETELVIITQDNYRDYVDFPQWLLDKVDSGKVTLTTFSDVIRASLLYKYGGIWIDSTILLTEQLPLDFWDYDVFTLREFRYCLPFMGGKPGQTFYWFLMEGFFYYYSNYEYTKYYLLVTYLLDIARKKYPDIQGKYDRLPVKSVGISNINNFDSLSYHMHETYTPELYRKYMEGIYIHKLQRRFDRFGDKIQDPDNIYHYILKEFL
;
A
#
# COMPACT_ATOMS: atom_id res chain seq x y z
N MET A 1 27.55 28.92 3.41
CA MET A 1 28.01 27.54 3.14
C MET A 1 27.31 27.10 1.87
N GLN A 2 28.05 26.93 0.78
CA GLN A 2 27.50 26.67 -0.57
C GLN A 2 26.76 25.34 -0.60
N TRP A 3 25.48 25.36 -0.97
CA TRP A 3 24.74 24.19 -1.40
C TRP A 3 25.09 23.95 -2.87
N ASN A 4 25.87 22.91 -3.17
CA ASN A 4 25.97 22.42 -4.54
C ASN A 4 24.61 21.87 -4.94
N LEU A 5 24.02 22.45 -5.99
CA LEU A 5 22.80 21.98 -6.63
C LEU A 5 23.11 20.65 -7.34
N ASN A 6 22.64 19.54 -6.78
CA ASN A 6 22.53 18.26 -7.50
C ASN A 6 21.56 18.48 -8.68
N MET A 7 22.03 18.29 -9.92
CA MET A 7 21.22 18.53 -11.12
C MET A 7 20.65 17.22 -11.65
N THR A 8 19.77 16.60 -10.87
CA THR A 8 18.89 15.57 -11.42
C THR A 8 17.88 16.25 -12.33
N TYR A 9 17.95 15.98 -13.63
CA TYR A 9 16.96 16.53 -14.57
C TYR A 9 15.62 15.85 -14.32
N THR A 10 14.61 16.62 -13.94
CA THR A 10 13.30 16.09 -13.58
C THR A 10 12.29 16.47 -14.65
N LEU A 11 11.70 15.46 -15.29
CA LEU A 11 10.60 15.61 -16.24
C LEU A 11 9.31 15.76 -15.44
N ASP A 12 8.60 16.87 -15.68
CA ASP A 12 7.34 17.16 -15.04
C ASP A 12 6.19 17.26 -16.05
N THR A 13 6.46 17.41 -17.34
CA THR A 13 5.42 17.48 -18.38
C THR A 13 5.50 16.37 -19.41
N ARG A 14 4.36 16.06 -20.04
CA ARG A 14 4.29 15.12 -21.15
C ARG A 14 5.17 15.53 -22.34
N ASP A 15 5.27 16.81 -22.63
CA ASP A 15 6.08 17.32 -23.74
C ASP A 15 7.57 17.12 -23.49
N GLU A 16 8.07 17.39 -22.28
CA GLU A 16 9.47 17.11 -21.91
C GLU A 16 9.80 15.61 -22.03
N LEU A 17 8.86 14.74 -21.64
CA LEU A 17 9.04 13.30 -21.80
C LEU A 17 9.06 12.90 -23.28
N LEU A 18 8.15 13.43 -24.11
CA LEU A 18 8.14 13.14 -25.54
C LEU A 18 9.39 13.65 -26.25
N GLU A 19 9.88 14.84 -25.89
CA GLU A 19 11.14 15.39 -26.38
C GLU A 19 12.30 14.44 -26.03
N LEU A 20 12.43 14.06 -24.75
CA LEU A 20 13.43 13.08 -24.31
C LEU A 20 13.32 11.77 -25.11
N LEU A 21 12.11 11.25 -25.27
CA LEU A 21 11.91 9.98 -25.96
C LEU A 21 12.32 10.06 -27.44
N SER A 22 11.99 11.17 -28.10
CA SER A 22 12.27 11.39 -29.53
C SER A 22 13.74 11.68 -29.84
N GLU A 23 14.48 12.28 -28.91
CA GLU A 23 15.91 12.62 -29.08
C GLU A 23 16.85 11.41 -28.93
N ASN A 24 16.33 10.27 -28.45
CA ASN A 24 17.16 9.12 -28.10
C ASN A 24 16.62 7.85 -28.78
N ASP A 25 17.48 7.09 -29.45
CA ASP A 25 17.13 5.78 -30.06
C ASP A 25 16.84 4.67 -29.02
N GLY A 26 16.91 5.03 -27.74
CA GLY A 26 16.63 4.19 -26.58
C GLY A 26 17.25 4.75 -25.31
N ILE A 27 16.78 4.23 -24.16
CA ILE A 27 17.25 4.67 -22.85
C ILE A 27 17.63 3.48 -21.97
N LYS A 28 18.60 3.70 -21.07
CA LYS A 28 18.86 2.79 -19.96
C LYS A 28 18.09 3.27 -18.75
N VAL A 29 17.48 2.35 -18.03
CA VAL A 29 16.71 2.64 -16.83
C VAL A 29 17.44 2.10 -15.60
N TYR A 30 17.31 2.78 -14.46
CA TYR A 30 17.85 2.33 -13.17
C TYR A 30 16.70 2.01 -12.22
N GLY A 31 16.60 0.76 -11.78
CA GLY A 31 15.48 0.24 -10.99
C GLY A 31 14.67 -0.81 -11.76
N ALA A 32 14.28 -1.89 -11.08
CA ALA A 32 13.55 -3.02 -11.67
C ALA A 32 12.21 -3.33 -10.97
N SER A 33 11.65 -2.36 -10.25
CA SER A 33 10.49 -2.54 -9.37
C SER A 33 9.21 -1.94 -9.97
N TYR A 34 8.28 -1.50 -9.12
CA TYR A 34 6.97 -0.96 -9.53
C TYR A 34 7.09 0.24 -10.48
N THR A 35 7.97 1.20 -10.17
CA THR A 35 8.13 2.41 -11.00
C THR A 35 8.58 2.08 -12.43
N LEU A 36 9.36 1.01 -12.63
CA LEU A 36 9.74 0.55 -13.97
C LEU A 36 8.51 0.05 -14.73
N ARG A 37 7.67 -0.77 -14.09
CA ARG A 37 6.44 -1.29 -14.71
C ARG A 37 5.48 -0.16 -15.07
N LEU A 38 5.37 0.84 -14.20
CA LEU A 38 4.58 2.04 -14.49
C LEU A 38 5.13 2.80 -15.70
N PHE A 39 6.46 2.94 -15.80
CA PHE A 39 7.09 3.56 -16.97
C PHE A 39 6.89 2.76 -18.26
N LEU A 40 6.90 1.43 -18.21
CA LEU A 40 6.54 0.58 -19.36
C LEU A 40 5.11 0.83 -19.84
N GLU A 41 4.15 1.00 -18.92
CA GLU A 41 2.78 1.39 -19.29
C GLU A 41 2.72 2.81 -19.88
N MET A 42 3.53 3.75 -19.37
CA MET A 42 3.65 5.08 -19.97
C MET A 42 4.14 4.99 -21.42
N LEU A 43 5.20 4.22 -21.69
CA LEU A 43 5.70 4.02 -23.05
C LEU A 43 4.61 3.46 -23.96
N LYS A 44 3.88 2.45 -23.50
CA LYS A 44 2.77 1.84 -24.25
C LYS A 44 1.66 2.85 -24.58
N ILE A 45 1.26 3.70 -23.63
CA ILE A 45 0.25 4.75 -23.84
C ILE A 45 0.75 5.81 -24.83
N LEU A 46 2.05 6.10 -24.80
CA LEU A 46 2.71 7.03 -25.72
C LEU A 46 3.11 6.38 -27.06
N GLU A 47 2.70 5.14 -27.33
CA GLU A 47 2.96 4.37 -28.56
C GLU A 47 4.46 4.05 -28.81
N TYR A 48 5.25 3.95 -27.75
CA TYR A 48 6.65 3.49 -27.80
C TYR A 48 6.75 1.99 -27.52
N SER A 49 7.60 1.29 -28.28
CA SER A 49 7.91 -0.13 -28.05
C SER A 49 8.65 -0.33 -26.72
N PRO A 50 8.41 -1.41 -25.96
CA PRO A 50 9.23 -1.79 -24.81
C PRO A 50 10.73 -1.90 -25.13
N ASP A 51 11.08 -2.25 -26.37
CA ASP A 51 12.47 -2.30 -26.86
C ASP A 51 13.19 -0.93 -26.87
N TYR A 52 12.45 0.15 -26.57
CA TYR A 52 12.99 1.47 -26.27
C TYR A 52 13.89 1.42 -25.03
N ILE A 53 13.54 0.62 -24.02
CA ILE A 53 14.40 0.36 -22.87
C ILE A 53 15.48 -0.64 -23.29
N LYS A 54 16.72 -0.17 -23.39
CA LYS A 54 17.85 -1.00 -23.86
C LYS A 54 18.40 -1.92 -22.78
N GLU A 55 18.35 -1.46 -21.53
CA GLU A 55 18.90 -2.19 -20.39
C GLU A 55 18.30 -1.68 -19.09
N ILE A 56 18.05 -2.59 -18.16
CA ILE A 56 17.64 -2.27 -16.79
C ILE A 56 18.84 -2.45 -15.86
N LEU A 57 19.19 -1.40 -15.14
CA LEU A 57 20.33 -1.33 -14.23
C LEU A 57 19.86 -1.41 -12.78
N VAL A 58 20.58 -2.17 -11.97
CA VAL A 58 20.32 -2.31 -10.53
C VAL A 58 21.62 -2.24 -9.74
N THR A 59 21.56 -1.85 -8.46
CA THR A 59 22.74 -1.81 -7.58
C THR A 59 23.37 -3.20 -7.41
N ASP A 60 22.51 -4.22 -7.28
CA ASP A 60 22.86 -5.62 -7.11
C ASP A 60 21.69 -6.49 -7.61
N MET A 61 21.93 -7.80 -7.71
CA MET A 61 20.89 -8.75 -8.15
C MET A 61 20.05 -9.30 -7.00
N GLU A 62 20.30 -8.87 -5.76
CA GLU A 62 19.53 -9.33 -4.60
C GLU A 62 18.08 -8.87 -4.75
N ASN A 63 17.14 -9.82 -4.71
CA ASN A 63 15.70 -9.56 -4.90
C ASN A 63 15.29 -8.95 -6.25
N ASN A 64 16.19 -8.88 -7.24
CA ASN A 64 15.88 -8.40 -8.59
C ASN A 64 15.73 -9.58 -9.58
N PRO A 65 14.74 -9.53 -10.50
CA PRO A 65 14.57 -10.58 -11.50
C PRO A 65 15.72 -10.54 -12.52
N LYS A 66 15.95 -11.65 -13.23
CA LYS A 66 16.95 -11.68 -14.33
C LYS A 66 16.54 -10.83 -15.54
N ALA A 67 15.25 -10.65 -15.73
CA ALA A 67 14.66 -9.86 -16.81
C ALA A 67 13.27 -9.33 -16.41
N VAL A 68 12.85 -8.22 -17.00
CA VAL A 68 11.48 -7.67 -16.92
C VAL A 68 10.97 -7.48 -18.35
N GLU A 69 9.84 -8.09 -18.71
CA GLU A 69 9.28 -8.06 -20.08
C GLU A 69 10.32 -8.39 -21.18
N ASN A 70 11.17 -9.39 -20.92
CA ASN A 70 12.30 -9.81 -21.77
C ASN A 70 13.48 -8.83 -21.85
N ILE A 71 13.42 -7.69 -21.18
CA ILE A 71 14.54 -6.76 -21.06
C ILE A 71 15.49 -7.26 -19.95
N PRO A 72 16.79 -7.44 -20.24
CA PRO A 72 17.74 -7.95 -19.26
C PRO A 72 17.98 -6.97 -18.12
N VAL A 73 18.04 -7.50 -16.89
CA VAL A 73 18.45 -6.75 -15.70
C VAL A 73 19.92 -7.03 -15.43
N ARG A 74 20.72 -5.96 -15.25
CA ARG A 74 22.15 -6.04 -14.98
C ARG A 74 22.57 -5.18 -13.81
N VAL A 75 23.61 -5.62 -13.14
CA VAL A 75 24.29 -4.81 -12.14
C VAL A 75 24.93 -3.61 -12.83
N TYR A 76 24.62 -2.42 -12.32
CA TYR A 76 25.24 -1.19 -12.73
C TYR A 76 26.77 -1.25 -12.54
N ARG A 77 27.49 -0.97 -13.62
CA ARG A 77 28.94 -0.78 -13.62
C ARG A 77 29.27 0.42 -14.48
N LYS A 78 30.18 1.27 -14.00
CA LYS A 78 30.58 2.50 -14.70
C LYS A 78 31.05 2.22 -16.13
N GLU A 79 31.74 1.10 -16.33
CA GLU A 79 32.31 0.71 -17.63
C GLU A 79 31.24 0.34 -18.68
N ASN A 80 30.00 0.09 -18.25
CA ASN A 80 28.88 -0.25 -19.14
C ASN A 80 28.19 0.98 -19.76
N LEU A 81 28.55 2.18 -19.29
CA LEU A 81 27.92 3.43 -19.70
C LEU A 81 28.95 4.36 -20.36
N LYS A 82 28.47 5.21 -21.26
CA LYS A 82 29.27 6.27 -21.90
C LYS A 82 29.15 7.56 -21.10
N GLN A 83 30.24 8.33 -20.99
CA GLN A 83 30.22 9.65 -20.37
C GLN A 83 29.09 10.52 -20.97
N GLY A 84 28.28 11.14 -20.12
CA GLY A 84 27.13 11.96 -20.53
C GLY A 84 25.90 11.18 -20.98
N GLU A 85 25.91 9.85 -20.92
CA GLU A 85 24.73 9.02 -21.22
C GLU A 85 23.60 9.31 -20.23
N LYS A 86 22.39 9.50 -20.76
CA LYS A 86 21.15 9.74 -20.00
C LYS A 86 20.68 8.41 -19.38
N VAL A 87 20.40 8.41 -18.07
CA VAL A 87 19.88 7.23 -17.35
C VAL A 87 18.60 7.60 -16.62
N LEU A 88 17.49 6.94 -16.98
CA LEU A 88 16.20 7.21 -16.37
C LEU A 88 16.03 6.44 -15.05
N LEU A 89 15.73 7.16 -13.97
CA LEU A 89 15.53 6.60 -12.64
C LEU A 89 14.09 6.12 -12.48
N THR A 90 13.92 4.80 -12.36
CA THR A 90 12.65 4.12 -12.09
C THR A 90 12.65 3.55 -10.66
N LEU A 91 12.89 4.45 -9.70
CA LEU A 91 13.03 4.13 -8.28
C LEU A 91 11.89 4.74 -7.46
N ALA A 92 11.77 4.31 -6.20
CA ALA A 92 11.01 5.05 -5.19
C ALA A 92 11.73 6.36 -4.86
N MET A 93 10.97 7.42 -4.54
CA MET A 93 11.50 8.77 -4.31
C MET A 93 12.65 8.80 -3.30
N ASP A 94 12.57 8.01 -2.23
CA ASP A 94 13.57 7.95 -1.16
C ASP A 94 14.97 7.51 -1.66
N TYR A 95 15.03 6.75 -2.77
CA TYR A 95 16.28 6.24 -3.34
C TYR A 95 16.82 7.10 -4.49
N ILE A 96 16.02 8.03 -5.02
CA ILE A 96 16.45 8.89 -6.14
C ILE A 96 17.70 9.71 -5.77
N PRO A 97 17.77 10.41 -4.62
CA PRO A 97 18.91 11.28 -4.33
C PRO A 97 20.26 10.53 -4.26
N SER A 98 20.30 9.36 -3.65
CA SER A 98 21.54 8.59 -3.46
C SER A 98 22.03 7.98 -4.77
N VAL A 99 21.13 7.41 -5.58
CA VAL A 99 21.48 6.84 -6.89
C VAL A 99 21.86 7.93 -7.88
N SER A 100 21.11 9.04 -7.89
CA SER A 100 21.39 10.18 -8.76
C SER A 100 22.78 10.74 -8.53
N LYS A 101 23.14 11.02 -7.27
CA LYS A 101 24.47 11.49 -6.89
C LYS A 101 25.58 10.57 -7.38
N ARG A 102 25.42 9.25 -7.21
CA ARG A 102 26.41 8.26 -7.68
C ARG A 102 26.59 8.30 -9.20
N LEU A 103 25.49 8.38 -9.95
CA LEU A 103 25.53 8.46 -11.41
C LEU A 103 26.19 9.74 -11.90
N GLU A 104 25.91 10.88 -11.25
CA GLU A 104 26.55 12.16 -11.53
C GLU A 104 28.07 12.12 -11.25
N GLU A 105 28.49 11.57 -10.10
CA GLU A 105 29.90 11.38 -9.74
C GLU A 105 30.65 10.50 -10.75
N ASP A 106 29.94 9.52 -11.33
CA ASP A 106 30.48 8.67 -12.38
C ASP A 106 30.39 9.27 -13.80
N GLY A 107 29.79 10.45 -13.95
CA GLY A 107 29.79 11.22 -15.21
C GLY A 107 28.56 11.02 -16.10
N PHE A 108 27.47 10.47 -15.56
CA PHE A 108 26.21 10.19 -16.26
C PHE A 108 25.16 11.25 -15.93
N LEU A 109 24.11 11.32 -16.75
CA LEU A 109 23.00 12.26 -16.59
C LEU A 109 21.77 11.54 -16.05
N PRO A 110 21.53 11.53 -14.72
CA PRO A 110 20.32 10.94 -14.17
C PRO A 110 19.08 11.79 -14.50
N ILE A 111 18.02 11.12 -14.92
CA ILE A 111 16.73 11.71 -15.23
C ILE A 111 15.67 11.09 -14.33
N SER A 112 14.83 11.89 -13.68
CA SER A 112 13.67 11.40 -12.93
C SER A 112 12.37 11.90 -13.55
N ILE A 113 11.28 11.18 -13.31
CA ILE A 113 9.92 11.58 -13.67
C ILE A 113 9.15 11.86 -12.38
N THR A 114 8.42 12.97 -12.33
CA THR A 114 7.56 13.30 -11.17
C THR A 114 6.43 12.30 -10.98
N GLU A 115 5.94 12.14 -9.76
CA GLU A 115 4.75 11.30 -9.52
C GLU A 115 3.53 11.86 -10.26
N TRP A 116 3.41 13.19 -10.35
CA TRP A 116 2.31 13.83 -11.06
C TRP A 116 2.28 13.41 -12.54
N LEU A 117 3.41 13.51 -13.25
CA LEU A 117 3.47 13.12 -14.67
C LEU A 117 3.15 11.64 -14.89
N LYS A 118 3.58 10.75 -13.97
CA LYS A 118 3.26 9.31 -14.06
C LYS A 118 1.75 9.07 -14.03
N TYR A 119 1.04 9.73 -13.11
CA TYR A 119 -0.42 9.58 -12.95
C TYR A 119 -1.24 10.48 -13.88
N GLU A 120 -0.61 11.46 -14.53
CA GLU A 120 -1.20 12.17 -15.68
C GLU A 120 -1.29 11.24 -16.89
N ILE A 121 -0.23 10.46 -17.16
CA ILE A 121 -0.17 9.55 -18.32
C ILE A 121 -0.87 8.22 -18.02
N VAL A 122 -0.53 7.56 -16.91
CA VAL A 122 -1.16 6.32 -16.46
C VAL A 122 -2.24 6.67 -15.43
N ASP A 123 -3.31 7.27 -15.93
CA ASP A 123 -4.39 7.78 -15.10
C ASP A 123 -5.25 6.68 -14.47
N TYR A 124 -6.16 7.11 -13.59
CA TYR A 124 -7.08 6.20 -12.91
C TYR A 124 -7.95 5.40 -13.87
N ASP A 125 -8.45 5.99 -14.96
CA ASP A 125 -9.35 5.32 -15.88
C ASP A 125 -8.63 4.26 -16.69
N TYR A 126 -7.37 4.52 -17.10
CA TYR A 126 -6.51 3.52 -17.71
C TYR A 126 -6.32 2.32 -16.79
N ILE A 127 -5.90 2.55 -15.54
CA ILE A 127 -5.65 1.49 -14.56
C ILE A 127 -6.93 0.72 -14.26
N TYR A 128 -8.05 1.43 -14.01
CA TYR A 128 -9.35 0.83 -13.74
C TYR A 128 -9.80 -0.07 -14.89
N ASN A 129 -9.73 0.41 -16.13
CA ASN A 129 -10.14 -0.36 -17.30
C ASN A 129 -9.22 -1.56 -17.56
N ASP A 130 -7.92 -1.43 -17.30
CA ASP A 130 -6.99 -2.54 -17.43
C ASP A 130 -7.24 -3.63 -16.39
N ILE A 131 -7.44 -3.26 -15.12
CA ILE A 131 -7.83 -4.20 -14.07
C ILE A 131 -9.20 -4.82 -14.38
N TYR A 132 -10.17 -4.04 -14.85
CA TYR A 132 -11.48 -4.57 -15.23
C TYR A 132 -11.36 -5.67 -16.29
N ARG A 133 -10.55 -5.45 -17.35
CA ARG A 133 -10.28 -6.48 -18.37
C ARG A 133 -9.56 -7.70 -17.79
N MET A 134 -8.55 -7.49 -16.93
CA MET A 134 -7.86 -8.58 -16.25
C MET A 134 -8.81 -9.42 -15.39
N MET A 135 -9.86 -8.80 -14.84
CA MET A 135 -10.84 -9.42 -13.95
C MET A 135 -12.14 -9.85 -14.66
N GLU A 136 -12.27 -9.67 -15.98
CA GLU A 136 -13.53 -9.86 -16.71
C GLU A 136 -14.14 -11.26 -16.48
N GLY A 137 -13.31 -12.31 -16.62
CA GLY A 137 -13.73 -13.69 -16.39
C GLY A 137 -14.27 -13.95 -14.99
N PHE A 138 -13.74 -13.26 -13.97
CA PHE A 138 -14.28 -13.33 -12.60
C PHE A 138 -15.58 -12.55 -12.45
N ILE A 139 -15.59 -11.31 -12.95
CA ILE A 139 -16.72 -10.39 -12.83
C ILE A 139 -17.99 -10.99 -13.45
N ASP A 140 -17.86 -11.65 -14.59
CA ASP A 140 -18.99 -12.26 -15.30
C ASP A 140 -19.44 -13.59 -14.67
N ALA A 141 -18.51 -14.31 -14.04
CA ALA A 141 -18.79 -15.60 -13.42
C ALA A 141 -19.28 -15.49 -11.96
N PHE A 142 -18.98 -14.40 -11.25
CA PHE A 142 -19.38 -14.18 -9.86
C PHE A 142 -20.89 -13.92 -9.73
N PRO A 143 -21.61 -14.57 -8.78
CA PRO A 143 -21.09 -15.41 -7.69
C PRO A 143 -21.06 -16.93 -7.97
N ASN A 144 -21.30 -17.35 -9.21
CA ASN A 144 -21.52 -18.77 -9.52
C ASN A 144 -20.24 -19.61 -9.57
N HIS A 145 -19.07 -19.00 -9.80
CA HIS A 145 -17.78 -19.68 -9.85
C HIS A 145 -16.82 -19.09 -8.81
N VAL A 146 -16.97 -19.51 -7.56
CA VAL A 146 -16.16 -19.10 -6.42
C VAL A 146 -15.50 -20.30 -5.76
N THR A 147 -14.51 -20.07 -4.90
CA THR A 147 -13.79 -21.16 -4.21
C THR A 147 -14.62 -21.88 -3.15
N GLY A 148 -15.63 -21.21 -2.57
CA GLY A 148 -16.37 -21.71 -1.42
C GLY A 148 -15.57 -21.71 -0.11
N LEU A 149 -14.37 -21.13 -0.09
CA LEU A 149 -13.58 -20.98 1.12
C LEU A 149 -14.17 -19.90 2.04
N ASN A 150 -13.87 -20.03 3.33
CA ASN A 150 -14.17 -19.02 4.34
C ASN A 150 -15.67 -18.67 4.49
N GLU A 151 -16.54 -19.67 4.40
CA GLU A 151 -18.00 -19.49 4.58
C GLU A 151 -18.35 -18.68 5.84
N PRO A 152 -19.33 -17.76 5.78
CA PRO A 152 -19.65 -16.86 6.88
C PRO A 152 -20.08 -17.56 8.17
N VAL A 153 -19.64 -17.02 9.30
CA VAL A 153 -19.94 -17.47 10.67
C VAL A 153 -20.71 -16.40 11.42
N TYR A 154 -21.97 -16.69 11.74
CA TYR A 154 -22.89 -15.78 12.43
C TYR A 154 -22.92 -16.02 13.95
N SER A 155 -21.79 -15.81 14.62
CA SER A 155 -21.65 -16.07 16.06
C SER A 155 -22.21 -14.96 16.97
N GLY A 156 -22.50 -13.78 16.42
CA GLY A 156 -22.86 -12.59 17.20
C GLY A 156 -21.70 -11.94 17.96
N LYS A 157 -20.50 -12.53 17.91
CA LYS A 157 -19.28 -11.94 18.49
C LYS A 157 -18.85 -10.71 17.70
N LYS A 158 -18.35 -9.69 18.41
CA LYS A 158 -17.71 -8.52 17.81
C LYS A 158 -16.20 -8.75 17.76
N TYR A 159 -15.65 -8.92 16.57
CA TYR A 159 -14.21 -9.07 16.38
C TYR A 159 -13.54 -7.76 15.99
N ALA A 160 -12.34 -7.53 16.50
CA ALA A 160 -11.38 -6.63 15.89
C ALA A 160 -10.19 -7.46 15.39
N TRP A 161 -9.76 -7.20 14.17
CA TRP A 161 -8.67 -7.91 13.51
C TRP A 161 -7.50 -6.97 13.30
N SER A 162 -6.31 -7.43 13.67
CA SER A 162 -5.08 -6.75 13.33
C SER A 162 -4.07 -7.78 12.83
N CYS A 163 -3.04 -7.38 12.08
CA CYS A 163 -2.05 -8.30 11.55
C CYS A 163 -0.63 -7.82 11.78
N TRP A 164 0.18 -8.71 12.32
CA TRP A 164 1.63 -8.59 12.35
C TRP A 164 2.25 -9.96 12.03
N TRP A 165 2.51 -10.20 10.74
CA TRP A 165 2.81 -11.52 10.19
C TRP A 165 3.96 -12.24 10.93
N GLN A 166 5.03 -11.52 11.25
CA GLN A 166 6.23 -12.07 11.89
C GLN A 166 6.04 -12.43 13.38
N GLY A 167 4.84 -12.18 13.93
CA GLY A 167 4.50 -12.46 15.32
C GLY A 167 4.95 -11.36 16.29
N MET A 168 4.27 -11.31 17.45
CA MET A 168 4.43 -10.24 18.44
C MET A 168 5.82 -10.17 19.07
N GLY A 169 6.53 -11.30 19.18
CA GLY A 169 7.91 -11.33 19.68
C GLY A 169 8.90 -10.56 18.79
N LYS A 170 8.62 -10.45 17.49
CA LYS A 170 9.44 -9.72 16.50
C LYS A 170 8.83 -8.38 16.09
N ALA A 171 7.68 -8.01 16.64
CA ALA A 171 7.06 -6.72 16.38
C ALA A 171 7.93 -5.60 16.96
N PRO A 172 8.22 -4.53 16.20
CA PRO A 172 8.86 -3.35 16.77
C PRO A 172 7.97 -2.67 17.80
N ASP A 173 8.60 -1.90 18.67
CA ASP A 173 7.92 -1.35 19.83
C ASP A 173 6.77 -0.39 19.47
N LEU A 174 6.88 0.34 18.36
CA LEU A 174 5.76 1.13 17.83
C LEU A 174 4.52 0.28 17.55
N ILE A 175 4.71 -0.90 16.96
CA ILE A 175 3.62 -1.81 16.62
C ILE A 175 2.99 -2.38 17.89
N LYS A 176 3.81 -2.75 18.87
CA LYS A 176 3.32 -3.20 20.18
C LYS A 176 2.53 -2.11 20.89
N ALA A 177 3.03 -0.87 20.90
CA ALA A 177 2.34 0.29 21.46
C ALA A 177 0.99 0.52 20.77
N CYS A 178 0.93 0.50 19.43
CA CYS A 178 -0.33 0.59 18.70
C CYS A 178 -1.31 -0.53 19.08
N LEU A 179 -0.87 -1.78 19.10
CA LEU A 179 -1.72 -2.93 19.46
C LEU A 179 -2.19 -2.91 20.92
N ASN A 180 -1.35 -2.44 21.84
CA ASN A 180 -1.73 -2.22 23.23
C ASN A 180 -2.78 -1.10 23.36
N SER A 181 -2.63 -0.01 22.59
CA SER A 181 -3.66 1.04 22.52
C SER A 181 -4.98 0.49 21.98
N GLN A 182 -4.94 -0.38 20.97
CA GLN A 182 -6.13 -1.05 20.44
C GLN A 182 -6.80 -1.90 21.52
N LYS A 183 -6.02 -2.73 22.23
CA LYS A 183 -6.52 -3.53 23.35
C LYS A 183 -7.12 -2.67 24.47
N ARG A 184 -6.59 -1.47 24.71
CA ARG A 184 -7.05 -0.52 25.74
C ARG A 184 -8.36 0.18 25.37
N TYR A 185 -8.52 0.55 24.10
CA TYR A 185 -9.61 1.43 23.66
C TYR A 185 -10.67 0.76 22.80
N LEU A 186 -10.50 -0.51 22.44
CA LEU A 186 -11.59 -1.29 21.90
C LEU A 186 -12.69 -1.46 22.96
N PRO A 187 -13.97 -1.49 22.54
CA PRO A 187 -15.06 -1.80 23.45
C PRO A 187 -14.85 -3.15 24.16
N LYS A 188 -15.34 -3.27 25.40
CA LYS A 188 -15.06 -4.42 26.27
C LYS A 188 -15.64 -5.73 25.71
N GLU A 189 -16.69 -5.64 24.92
CA GLU A 189 -17.34 -6.77 24.25
C GLU A 189 -16.65 -7.19 22.94
N THR A 190 -15.57 -6.50 22.54
CA THR A 190 -14.84 -6.79 21.31
C THR A 190 -13.64 -7.70 21.58
N GLU A 191 -13.55 -8.79 20.82
CA GLU A 191 -12.41 -9.71 20.82
C GLU A 191 -11.36 -9.22 19.82
N LEU A 192 -10.23 -8.68 20.31
CA LEU A 192 -9.09 -8.33 19.47
C LEU A 192 -8.25 -9.58 19.17
N VAL A 193 -8.14 -9.93 17.89
CA VAL A 193 -7.30 -11.01 17.39
C VAL A 193 -6.18 -10.44 16.53
N ILE A 194 -4.94 -10.81 16.88
CA ILE A 194 -3.74 -10.44 16.12
C ILE A 194 -3.32 -11.64 15.27
N ILE A 195 -3.45 -11.49 13.95
CA ILE A 195 -3.09 -12.50 12.97
C ILE A 195 -1.59 -12.47 12.71
N THR A 196 -1.01 -13.66 12.65
CA THR A 196 0.41 -13.95 12.48
C THR A 196 0.55 -15.15 11.55
N GLN A 197 1.77 -15.44 11.10
CA GLN A 197 2.07 -16.64 10.31
C GLN A 197 1.74 -17.95 11.04
N ASP A 198 1.70 -17.93 12.38
CA ASP A 198 1.55 -19.14 13.19
C ASP A 198 0.07 -19.48 13.49
N ASN A 199 -0.84 -18.50 13.37
CA ASN A 199 -2.25 -18.67 13.78
C ASN A 199 -3.28 -18.33 12.69
N TYR A 200 -2.91 -17.79 11.52
CA TYR A 200 -3.89 -17.37 10.53
C TYR A 200 -4.83 -18.51 10.10
N ARG A 201 -4.33 -19.75 10.07
CA ARG A 201 -5.08 -20.96 9.69
C ARG A 201 -6.17 -21.35 10.68
N ASP A 202 -6.11 -20.85 11.91
CA ASP A 202 -7.18 -21.06 12.89
C ASP A 202 -8.44 -20.25 12.52
N TYR A 203 -8.30 -19.25 11.65
CA TYR A 203 -9.37 -18.32 11.28
C TYR A 203 -9.74 -18.42 9.80
N VAL A 204 -8.78 -18.43 8.88
CA VAL A 204 -9.04 -18.37 7.43
C VAL A 204 -8.15 -19.31 6.65
N ASP A 205 -8.71 -19.82 5.56
CA ASP A 205 -8.04 -20.71 4.62
C ASP A 205 -7.79 -20.02 3.28
N PHE A 206 -6.77 -20.51 2.57
CA PHE A 206 -6.34 -19.99 1.28
C PHE A 206 -6.01 -21.14 0.33
N PRO A 207 -6.24 -20.97 -0.98
CA PRO A 207 -5.76 -21.92 -1.97
C PRO A 207 -4.24 -22.09 -1.91
N GLN A 208 -3.74 -23.32 -2.09
CA GLN A 208 -2.30 -23.61 -1.96
C GLN A 208 -1.43 -22.78 -2.91
N TRP A 209 -1.87 -22.58 -4.15
CA TRP A 209 -1.15 -21.78 -5.14
C TRP A 209 -0.97 -20.31 -4.72
N LEU A 210 -1.85 -19.76 -3.87
CA LEU A 210 -1.70 -18.40 -3.34
C LEU A 210 -0.57 -18.37 -2.30
N LEU A 211 -0.58 -19.36 -1.40
CA LEU A 211 0.43 -19.49 -0.36
C LEU A 211 1.82 -19.72 -0.96
N ASP A 212 1.93 -20.55 -1.99
CA ASP A 212 3.18 -20.78 -2.71
C ASP A 212 3.74 -19.46 -3.30
N LYS A 213 2.86 -18.56 -3.77
CA LYS A 213 3.25 -17.23 -4.27
C LYS A 213 3.66 -16.27 -3.15
N VAL A 214 3.05 -16.38 -1.97
CA VAL A 214 3.48 -15.62 -0.78
C VAL A 214 4.87 -16.08 -0.34
N ASP A 215 5.07 -17.40 -0.23
CA ASP A 215 6.32 -18.01 0.19
C ASP A 215 7.47 -17.71 -0.78
N SER A 216 7.18 -17.64 -2.10
CA SER A 216 8.15 -17.25 -3.11
C SER A 216 8.35 -15.74 -3.25
N GLY A 217 7.69 -14.90 -2.42
CA GLY A 217 7.79 -13.44 -2.46
C GLY A 217 7.12 -12.76 -3.66
N LYS A 218 6.36 -13.51 -4.46
CA LYS A 218 5.61 -13.01 -5.62
C LYS A 218 4.39 -12.19 -5.20
N VAL A 219 3.75 -12.61 -4.11
CA VAL A 219 2.76 -11.83 -3.38
C VAL A 219 3.43 -11.27 -2.13
N THR A 220 3.49 -9.95 -2.02
CA THR A 220 4.10 -9.30 -0.86
C THR A 220 3.27 -9.55 0.40
N LEU A 221 3.90 -9.54 1.59
CA LEU A 221 3.17 -9.65 2.86
C LEU A 221 2.16 -8.50 3.06
N THR A 222 2.45 -7.31 2.52
CA THR A 222 1.51 -6.19 2.52
C THR A 222 0.24 -6.58 1.77
N THR A 223 0.37 -7.10 0.55
CA THR A 223 -0.80 -7.53 -0.22
C THR A 223 -1.48 -8.75 0.36
N PHE A 224 -0.72 -9.71 0.90
CA PHE A 224 -1.32 -10.86 1.57
C PHE A 224 -2.14 -10.44 2.80
N SER A 225 -1.74 -9.37 3.50
CA SER A 225 -2.55 -8.78 4.57
C SER A 225 -3.89 -8.20 4.06
N ASP A 226 -3.94 -7.68 2.83
CA ASP A 226 -5.21 -7.30 2.19
C ASP A 226 -6.11 -8.53 1.95
N VAL A 227 -5.54 -9.65 1.51
CA VAL A 227 -6.28 -10.91 1.27
C VAL A 227 -6.80 -11.51 2.59
N ILE A 228 -5.96 -11.52 3.64
CA ILE A 228 -6.35 -11.92 5.00
C ILE A 228 -7.49 -11.04 5.50
N ARG A 229 -7.37 -9.71 5.36
CA ARG A 229 -8.41 -8.76 5.75
C ARG A 229 -9.74 -9.08 5.07
N ALA A 230 -9.74 -9.23 3.74
CA ALA A 230 -10.95 -9.55 2.99
C ALA A 230 -11.59 -10.86 3.46
N SER A 231 -10.77 -11.88 3.71
CA SER A 231 -11.22 -13.22 4.14
C SER A 231 -11.82 -13.20 5.55
N LEU A 232 -11.19 -12.50 6.50
CA LEU A 232 -11.70 -12.37 7.87
C LEU A 232 -13.00 -11.57 7.91
N LEU A 233 -13.06 -10.45 7.18
CA LEU A 233 -14.26 -9.62 7.13
C LEU A 233 -15.42 -10.32 6.42
N TYR A 234 -15.15 -11.13 5.40
CA TYR A 234 -16.18 -11.96 4.79
C TYR A 234 -16.68 -13.02 5.77
N LYS A 235 -15.77 -13.78 6.39
CA LYS A 235 -16.09 -14.91 7.25
C LYS A 235 -16.75 -14.50 8.56
N TYR A 236 -16.13 -13.58 9.29
CA TYR A 236 -16.53 -13.24 10.66
C TYR A 236 -17.10 -11.82 10.79
N GLY A 237 -16.97 -10.99 9.75
CA GLY A 237 -17.21 -9.55 9.89
C GLY A 237 -16.23 -8.96 10.90
N GLY A 238 -16.71 -8.04 11.72
CA GLY A 238 -15.88 -7.30 12.66
C GLY A 238 -15.20 -6.10 12.00
N ILE A 239 -14.17 -5.57 12.65
CA ILE A 239 -13.43 -4.41 12.16
C ILE A 239 -11.96 -4.77 11.99
N TRP A 240 -11.41 -4.53 10.82
CA TRP A 240 -9.97 -4.52 10.60
C TRP A 240 -9.37 -3.21 11.08
N ILE A 241 -8.28 -3.32 11.83
CA ILE A 241 -7.48 -2.21 12.33
C ILE A 241 -6.02 -2.54 12.02
N ASP A 242 -5.37 -1.79 11.14
CA ASP A 242 -3.95 -1.97 10.86
C ASP A 242 -3.14 -1.94 12.16
N SER A 243 -2.11 -2.77 12.28
CA SER A 243 -1.26 -2.87 13.49
C SER A 243 -0.44 -1.61 13.78
N THR A 244 -0.47 -0.64 12.86
CA THR A 244 0.11 0.71 13.00
C THR A 244 -0.91 1.78 13.42
N ILE A 245 -2.17 1.44 13.61
CA ILE A 245 -3.19 2.38 14.09
C ILE A 245 -3.05 2.50 15.61
N LEU A 246 -2.77 3.72 16.07
CA LEU A 246 -2.83 4.11 17.48
C LEU A 246 -4.26 4.61 17.77
N LEU A 247 -4.89 4.04 18.79
CA LEU A 247 -6.15 4.55 19.33
C LEU A 247 -5.87 5.37 20.58
N THR A 248 -6.53 6.51 20.72
CA THR A 248 -6.34 7.41 21.88
C THR A 248 -7.60 7.58 22.71
N GLU A 249 -8.74 7.14 22.17
CA GLU A 249 -10.04 7.14 22.85
C GLU A 249 -10.85 5.91 22.42
N GLN A 250 -11.91 5.62 23.17
CA GLN A 250 -12.76 4.45 22.92
C GLN A 250 -13.47 4.52 21.57
N LEU A 251 -13.42 3.44 20.78
CA LEU A 251 -14.16 3.37 19.52
C LEU A 251 -15.68 3.30 19.76
N PRO A 252 -16.50 4.01 18.97
CA PRO A 252 -17.95 3.80 18.91
C PRO A 252 -18.32 2.36 18.58
N LEU A 253 -19.31 1.82 19.30
CA LEU A 253 -19.81 0.45 19.10
C LEU A 253 -20.53 0.24 17.76
N ASP A 254 -21.08 1.32 17.21
CA ASP A 254 -21.89 1.30 15.99
C ASP A 254 -21.11 0.84 14.76
N PHE A 255 -19.77 0.84 14.80
CA PHE A 255 -18.94 0.35 13.69
C PHE A 255 -19.23 -1.11 13.31
N TRP A 256 -19.60 -1.95 14.28
CA TRP A 256 -19.95 -3.35 14.05
C TRP A 256 -21.37 -3.55 13.50
N ASP A 257 -22.22 -2.52 13.54
CA ASP A 257 -23.63 -2.62 13.16
C ASP A 257 -23.87 -2.30 11.67
N TYR A 258 -22.89 -1.71 11.00
CA TYR A 258 -22.93 -1.51 9.55
C TYR A 258 -22.87 -2.83 8.78
N ASP A 259 -23.60 -2.89 7.67
CA ASP A 259 -23.43 -3.98 6.70
C ASP A 259 -21.98 -3.98 6.18
N VAL A 260 -21.54 -2.84 5.66
CA VAL A 260 -20.18 -2.58 5.21
C VAL A 260 -19.76 -1.24 5.81
N PHE A 261 -18.53 -1.16 6.30
CA PHE A 261 -17.95 -0.02 6.99
C PHE A 261 -16.59 0.36 6.44
N THR A 262 -16.43 1.66 6.24
CA THR A 262 -15.19 2.39 5.97
C THR A 262 -15.44 3.87 6.26
N LEU A 263 -14.39 4.65 6.53
CA LEU A 263 -14.51 6.12 6.56
C LEU A 263 -14.66 6.63 5.12
N ARG A 264 -15.78 7.29 4.80
CA ARG A 264 -16.12 7.74 3.43
C ARG A 264 -15.29 8.93 2.98
N GLU A 265 -14.77 9.71 3.90
CA GLU A 265 -13.90 10.85 3.62
C GLU A 265 -12.63 10.44 2.88
N PHE A 266 -12.16 9.20 3.07
CA PHE A 266 -11.04 8.62 2.33
C PHE A 266 -11.44 7.84 1.08
N ARG A 267 -12.74 7.80 0.74
CA ARG A 267 -13.37 6.80 -0.16
C ARG A 267 -13.28 5.37 0.40
N TYR A 268 -12.08 4.89 0.74
CA TYR A 268 -11.85 3.68 1.52
C TYR A 268 -10.71 3.90 2.52
N CYS A 269 -11.01 3.81 3.82
CA CYS A 269 -10.01 3.71 4.86
C CYS A 269 -9.58 2.25 5.02
N LEU A 270 -8.76 1.76 4.10
CA LEU A 270 -8.22 0.40 4.14
C LEU A 270 -7.60 -0.03 5.49
N PRO A 271 -6.87 0.84 6.22
CA PRO A 271 -6.36 0.49 7.55
C PRO A 271 -7.43 0.42 8.64
N PHE A 272 -8.67 0.85 8.36
CA PHE A 272 -9.79 0.86 9.31
C PHE A 272 -11.15 0.67 8.60
N MET A 273 -11.57 -0.60 8.44
CA MET A 273 -12.75 -0.99 7.67
C MET A 273 -13.36 -2.29 8.20
N GLY A 274 -14.64 -2.58 7.92
CA GLY A 274 -15.27 -3.82 8.37
C GLY A 274 -16.79 -3.86 8.26
N GLY A 275 -17.47 -4.59 9.12
CA GLY A 275 -18.94 -4.69 9.10
C GLY A 275 -19.41 -6.09 9.46
N LYS A 276 -20.62 -6.43 9.03
CA LYS A 276 -21.23 -7.74 9.32
C LYS A 276 -20.61 -8.86 8.48
N PRO A 277 -20.58 -10.12 8.98
CA PRO A 277 -20.17 -11.27 8.18
C PRO A 277 -21.09 -11.50 6.98
N GLY A 278 -20.55 -12.17 5.95
CA GLY A 278 -21.30 -12.63 4.78
C GLY A 278 -21.67 -11.55 3.76
N GLN A 279 -21.01 -10.40 3.81
CA GLN A 279 -21.31 -9.29 2.91
C GLN A 279 -20.66 -9.51 1.56
N THR A 280 -21.46 -9.39 0.49
CA THR A 280 -21.00 -9.52 -0.91
C THR A 280 -19.81 -8.64 -1.22
N PHE A 281 -19.68 -7.48 -0.56
CA PHE A 281 -18.53 -6.59 -0.68
C PHE A 281 -17.20 -7.26 -0.32
N TYR A 282 -17.14 -7.94 0.83
CA TYR A 282 -15.94 -8.65 1.29
C TYR A 282 -15.76 -9.98 0.56
N TRP A 283 -16.86 -10.62 0.19
CA TRP A 283 -16.82 -11.85 -0.61
C TRP A 283 -16.19 -11.60 -1.98
N PHE A 284 -16.67 -10.58 -2.70
CA PHE A 284 -16.14 -10.19 -4.00
C PHE A 284 -14.67 -9.80 -3.89
N LEU A 285 -14.28 -9.07 -2.84
CA LEU A 285 -12.88 -8.68 -2.63
C LEU A 285 -11.98 -9.91 -2.41
N MET A 286 -12.40 -10.85 -1.54
CA MET A 286 -11.64 -12.08 -1.27
C MET A 286 -11.49 -12.94 -2.52
N GLU A 287 -12.61 -13.28 -3.17
CA GLU A 287 -12.60 -14.11 -4.38
C GLU A 287 -11.91 -13.41 -5.55
N GLY A 288 -12.03 -12.08 -5.65
CA GLY A 288 -11.33 -11.27 -6.64
C GLY A 288 -9.81 -11.31 -6.46
N PHE A 289 -9.32 -11.25 -5.22
CA PHE A 289 -7.90 -11.50 -4.96
C PHE A 289 -7.49 -12.92 -5.35
N PHE A 290 -8.33 -13.92 -5.03
CA PHE A 290 -8.01 -15.29 -5.40
C PHE A 290 -7.91 -15.45 -6.92
N TYR A 291 -8.90 -14.97 -7.66
CA TYR A 291 -8.87 -15.00 -9.11
C TYR A 291 -7.66 -14.22 -9.69
N TYR A 292 -7.36 -13.05 -9.14
CA TYR A 292 -6.22 -12.26 -9.62
C TYR A 292 -4.93 -13.07 -9.47
N TYR A 293 -4.67 -13.62 -8.29
CA TYR A 293 -3.45 -14.38 -8.04
C TYR A 293 -3.47 -15.81 -8.57
N SER A 294 -4.59 -16.36 -9.04
CA SER A 294 -4.57 -17.60 -9.82
C SER A 294 -4.07 -17.36 -11.24
N ASN A 295 -4.25 -16.15 -11.78
CA ASN A 295 -3.92 -15.80 -13.17
C ASN A 295 -2.64 -14.96 -13.31
N TYR A 296 -2.24 -14.24 -12.27
CA TYR A 296 -1.12 -13.31 -12.31
C TYR A 296 -0.08 -13.62 -11.24
N GLU A 297 1.19 -13.41 -11.60
CA GLU A 297 2.32 -13.69 -10.71
C GLU A 297 2.63 -12.53 -9.75
N TYR A 298 2.21 -11.30 -10.07
CA TYR A 298 2.54 -10.11 -9.29
C TYR A 298 1.40 -9.09 -9.35
N THR A 299 1.32 -8.21 -8.37
CA THR A 299 0.43 -7.04 -8.40
C THR A 299 0.91 -6.05 -9.46
N LYS A 300 0.11 -5.86 -10.51
CA LYS A 300 0.46 -4.94 -11.61
C LYS A 300 0.39 -3.46 -11.18
N TYR A 301 -0.68 -3.08 -10.49
CA TYR A 301 -0.93 -1.70 -10.07
C TYR A 301 -1.00 -1.56 -8.56
N TYR A 302 -0.43 -0.47 -8.03
CA TYR A 302 -0.54 -0.14 -6.62
C TYR A 302 -2.01 0.07 -6.21
N LEU A 303 -2.37 -0.29 -4.98
CA LEU A 303 -3.75 -0.27 -4.47
C LEU A 303 -4.75 -1.08 -5.31
N LEU A 304 -4.37 -2.25 -5.85
CA LEU A 304 -5.29 -3.19 -6.50
C LEU A 304 -6.62 -3.36 -5.72
N VAL A 305 -6.55 -3.43 -4.39
CA VAL A 305 -7.70 -3.47 -3.48
C VAL A 305 -8.74 -2.38 -3.77
N THR A 306 -8.36 -1.12 -3.99
CA THR A 306 -9.33 -0.04 -4.22
C THR A 306 -10.06 -0.21 -5.55
N TYR A 307 -9.35 -0.63 -6.59
CA TYR A 307 -9.94 -0.92 -7.89
C TYR A 307 -10.91 -2.10 -7.82
N LEU A 308 -10.57 -3.18 -7.10
CA LEU A 308 -11.49 -4.29 -6.87
C LEU A 308 -12.76 -3.85 -6.14
N LEU A 309 -12.63 -2.99 -5.12
CA LEU A 309 -13.79 -2.43 -4.40
C LEU A 309 -14.65 -1.53 -5.29
N ASP A 310 -14.02 -0.74 -6.17
CA ASP A 310 -14.73 0.11 -7.14
C ASP A 310 -15.47 -0.70 -8.19
N ILE A 311 -14.86 -1.78 -8.69
CA ILE A 311 -15.52 -2.73 -9.60
C ILE A 311 -16.73 -3.35 -8.89
N ALA A 312 -16.57 -3.81 -7.65
CA ALA A 312 -17.67 -4.40 -6.87
C ALA A 312 -18.85 -3.43 -6.74
N ARG A 313 -18.59 -2.19 -6.34
CA ARG A 313 -19.62 -1.17 -6.19
C ARG A 313 -20.28 -0.79 -7.52
N LYS A 314 -19.50 -0.63 -8.59
CA LYS A 314 -20.05 -0.26 -9.91
C LYS A 314 -20.88 -1.39 -10.53
N LYS A 315 -20.49 -2.65 -10.30
CA LYS A 315 -21.17 -3.83 -10.88
C LYS A 315 -22.41 -4.26 -10.09
N TYR A 316 -22.39 -4.16 -8.76
CA TYR A 316 -23.45 -4.69 -7.90
C TYR A 316 -24.18 -3.56 -7.13
N PRO A 317 -25.42 -3.22 -7.54
CA PRO A 317 -26.18 -2.13 -6.92
C PRO A 317 -26.46 -2.32 -5.41
N ASP A 318 -26.56 -3.55 -4.93
CA ASP A 318 -26.75 -3.83 -3.49
C ASP A 318 -25.51 -3.43 -2.68
N ILE A 319 -24.31 -3.69 -3.21
CA ILE A 319 -23.03 -3.27 -2.63
C ILE A 319 -22.96 -1.75 -2.59
N GLN A 320 -23.25 -1.08 -3.71
CA GLN A 320 -23.25 0.38 -3.77
C GLN A 320 -24.28 0.99 -2.79
N GLY A 321 -25.48 0.41 -2.71
CA GLY A 321 -26.51 0.86 -1.77
C GLY A 321 -26.10 0.72 -0.30
N LYS A 322 -25.37 -0.35 0.07
CA LYS A 322 -24.79 -0.51 1.41
C LYS A 322 -23.72 0.53 1.70
N TYR A 323 -22.82 0.77 0.74
CA TYR A 323 -21.79 1.81 0.85
C TYR A 323 -22.41 3.21 1.00
N ASP A 324 -23.48 3.53 0.25
CA ASP A 324 -24.11 4.85 0.29
C ASP A 324 -24.82 5.14 1.62
N ARG A 325 -25.18 4.11 2.39
CA ARG A 325 -25.73 4.25 3.75
C ARG A 325 -24.68 4.66 4.79
N LEU A 326 -23.39 4.55 4.49
CA LEU A 326 -22.35 5.00 5.40
C LEU A 326 -22.40 6.53 5.57
N PRO A 327 -22.13 7.05 6.77
CA PRO A 327 -22.19 8.48 7.00
C PRO A 327 -21.10 9.20 6.20
N VAL A 328 -21.43 10.37 5.63
CA VAL A 328 -20.47 11.19 4.87
C VAL A 328 -19.40 11.78 5.79
N LYS A 329 -19.76 12.04 7.06
CA LYS A 329 -18.84 12.44 8.12
C LYS A 329 -18.75 11.34 9.16
N SER A 330 -17.55 10.96 9.52
CA SER A 330 -17.26 9.88 10.45
C SER A 330 -17.70 10.24 11.87
N VAL A 331 -18.28 9.26 12.56
CA VAL A 331 -18.85 9.44 13.91
C VAL A 331 -17.73 9.83 14.88
N GLY A 332 -17.92 10.94 15.59
CA GLY A 332 -16.95 11.43 16.58
C GLY A 332 -15.63 11.97 16.01
N ILE A 333 -15.50 12.10 14.68
CA ILE A 333 -14.32 12.67 14.02
C ILE A 333 -14.69 14.03 13.46
N SER A 334 -14.14 15.09 14.05
CA SER A 334 -14.33 16.47 13.58
C SER A 334 -13.19 16.95 12.69
N ASN A 335 -12.04 16.27 12.70
CA ASN A 335 -10.86 16.64 11.91
C ASN A 335 -10.15 15.42 11.31
N ILE A 336 -10.64 14.96 10.15
CA ILE A 336 -10.09 13.79 9.46
C ILE A 336 -8.65 13.99 8.95
N ASN A 337 -8.23 15.25 8.73
CA ASN A 337 -6.88 15.58 8.26
C ASN A 337 -5.79 15.23 9.28
N ASN A 338 -6.16 15.01 10.55
CA ASN A 338 -5.24 14.57 11.58
C ASN A 338 -4.99 13.06 11.60
N PHE A 339 -5.65 12.28 10.72
CA PHE A 339 -5.53 10.81 10.69
C PHE A 339 -4.11 10.29 10.58
N ASP A 340 -3.24 10.91 9.79
CA ASP A 340 -1.82 10.55 9.69
C ASP A 340 -0.88 11.67 10.17
N SER A 341 -1.42 12.78 10.67
CA SER A 341 -0.66 13.95 11.14
C SER A 341 0.40 13.58 12.17
N LEU A 342 0.01 12.85 13.23
CA LEU A 342 0.92 12.40 14.28
C LEU A 342 2.12 11.63 13.72
N SER A 343 1.95 10.88 12.63
CA SER A 343 3.00 10.09 11.98
C SER A 343 4.17 10.95 11.52
N TYR A 344 3.92 12.15 10.99
CA TYR A 344 4.96 13.05 10.46
C TYR A 344 5.72 13.79 11.55
N HIS A 345 5.14 13.90 12.75
CA HIS A 345 5.67 14.70 13.86
C HIS A 345 6.25 13.88 15.00
N MET A 346 6.32 12.54 14.89
CA MET A 346 6.84 11.66 15.94
C MET A 346 8.28 11.96 16.39
N HIS A 347 9.09 12.60 15.54
CA HIS A 347 10.48 12.96 15.82
C HIS A 347 10.63 14.29 16.57
N GLU A 348 9.54 15.06 16.74
CA GLU A 348 9.56 16.34 17.44
C GLU A 348 9.58 16.12 18.94
N THR A 349 10.25 17.03 19.68
CA THR A 349 10.24 17.04 21.14
C THR A 349 8.80 17.07 21.65
N TYR A 350 8.48 16.15 22.55
CA TYR A 350 7.16 16.02 23.12
C TYR A 350 6.83 17.24 23.99
N THR A 351 5.70 17.87 23.68
CA THR A 351 4.96 18.71 24.61
C THR A 351 3.50 18.28 24.60
N PRO A 352 2.78 18.35 25.74
CA PRO A 352 1.36 18.05 25.78
C PRO A 352 0.55 18.85 24.76
N GLU A 353 0.94 20.09 24.47
CA GLU A 353 0.26 20.99 23.54
C GLU A 353 0.43 20.52 22.09
N LEU A 354 1.66 20.19 21.66
CA LEU A 354 1.93 19.69 20.30
C LEU A 354 1.27 18.33 20.09
N TYR A 355 1.40 17.43 21.06
CA TYR A 355 0.81 16.10 20.98
C TYR A 355 -0.72 16.17 20.84
N ARG A 356 -1.40 17.00 21.65
CA ARG A 356 -2.85 17.24 21.51
C ARG A 356 -3.22 17.87 20.17
N LYS A 357 -2.43 18.84 19.68
CA LYS A 357 -2.66 19.48 18.38
C LYS A 357 -2.68 18.47 17.24
N TYR A 358 -1.72 17.54 17.20
CA TYR A 358 -1.63 16.54 16.13
C TYR A 358 -2.72 15.47 16.18
N MET A 359 -3.38 15.32 17.32
CA MET A 359 -4.49 14.38 17.52
C MET A 359 -5.86 15.05 17.54
N GLU A 360 -5.92 16.38 17.45
CA GLU A 360 -7.14 17.15 17.68
C GLU A 360 -8.28 16.69 16.74
N GLY A 361 -9.44 16.40 17.31
CA GLY A 361 -10.65 16.06 16.57
C GLY A 361 -10.68 14.66 15.96
N ILE A 362 -9.75 13.77 16.32
CA ILE A 362 -9.72 12.37 15.87
C ILE A 362 -9.13 11.44 16.94
N TYR A 363 -9.62 10.21 17.00
CA TYR A 363 -9.19 9.19 17.98
C TYR A 363 -8.53 7.97 17.35
N ILE A 364 -8.32 8.00 16.03
CA ILE A 364 -7.71 6.94 15.21
C ILE A 364 -6.53 7.57 14.46
N HIS A 365 -5.31 7.15 14.77
CA HIS A 365 -4.09 7.74 14.22
C HIS A 365 -3.27 6.68 13.48
N LYS A 366 -3.16 6.81 12.15
CA LYS A 366 -2.32 5.95 11.32
C LYS A 366 -0.87 6.38 11.39
N LEU A 367 -0.06 5.59 12.08
CA LEU A 367 1.37 5.81 12.14
C LEU A 367 2.11 5.11 10.99
N GLN A 368 3.31 5.57 10.70
CA GLN A 368 4.24 4.95 9.76
C GLN A 368 5.52 4.56 10.49
N ARG A 369 6.11 3.44 10.06
CA ARG A 369 7.29 2.86 10.72
C ARG A 369 8.61 3.10 9.98
N ARG A 370 8.55 3.87 8.88
CA ARG A 370 9.70 4.31 8.10
C ARG A 370 10.23 5.59 8.74
N PHE A 371 11.20 5.42 9.63
CA PHE A 371 11.83 6.50 10.40
C PHE A 371 13.07 7.10 9.72
N ASP A 372 13.50 6.52 8.60
CA ASP A 372 14.60 6.99 7.76
C ASP A 372 14.44 8.48 7.39
N ARG A 373 13.21 8.94 7.17
CA ARG A 373 12.87 10.35 6.95
C ARG A 373 13.19 11.31 8.11
N PHE A 374 13.40 10.78 9.32
CA PHE A 374 13.64 11.58 10.53
C PHE A 374 15.11 11.65 10.96
N GLY A 375 15.98 10.84 10.36
CA GLY A 375 17.40 10.77 10.73
C GLY A 375 17.60 10.50 12.22
N ASP A 376 18.63 11.12 12.81
CA ASP A 376 19.01 10.89 14.21
C ASP A 376 18.00 11.42 15.24
N LYS A 377 17.09 12.31 14.83
CA LYS A 377 16.10 12.92 15.75
C LYS A 377 15.13 11.90 16.35
N ILE A 378 14.88 10.78 15.66
CA ILE A 378 14.01 9.74 16.20
C ILE A 378 14.60 9.06 17.45
N GLN A 379 15.92 9.17 17.66
CA GLN A 379 16.63 8.61 18.81
C GLN A 379 16.56 9.49 20.06
N ASP A 380 16.05 10.72 19.95
CA ASP A 380 15.87 11.62 21.10
C ASP A 380 14.81 11.04 22.06
N PRO A 381 15.17 10.71 23.32
CA PRO A 381 14.24 10.11 24.28
C PRO A 381 13.09 11.03 24.69
N ASP A 382 13.19 12.34 24.44
CA ASP A 382 12.18 13.32 24.80
C ASP A 382 11.21 13.62 23.65
N ASN A 383 11.26 12.86 22.55
CA ASN A 383 10.35 13.05 21.40
C ASN A 383 8.97 12.37 21.58
N ILE A 384 8.05 12.73 20.69
CA ILE A 384 6.68 12.18 20.67
C ILE A 384 6.68 10.65 20.50
N TYR A 385 7.58 10.10 19.69
CA TYR A 385 7.72 8.65 19.51
C TYR A 385 7.96 7.94 20.85
N HIS A 386 8.96 8.38 21.62
CA HIS A 386 9.27 7.79 22.92
C HIS A 386 8.18 8.03 23.96
N TYR A 387 7.47 9.17 23.88
CA TYR A 387 6.27 9.37 24.70
C TYR A 387 5.17 8.34 24.39
N ILE A 388 4.87 8.07 23.12
CA ILE A 388 3.91 7.03 22.71
C ILE A 388 4.34 5.66 23.25
N LEU A 389 5.62 5.31 23.14
CA LEU A 389 6.13 4.05 23.70
C LEU A 389 5.90 4.00 25.21
N LYS A 390 6.22 5.07 25.94
CA LYS A 390 6.05 5.11 27.40
C LYS A 390 4.59 5.02 27.85
N GLU A 391 3.66 5.56 27.08
CA GLU A 391 2.23 5.55 27.42
C GLU A 391 1.56 4.19 27.11
N PHE A 392 2.03 3.50 26.07
CA PHE A 392 1.32 2.33 25.53
C PHE A 392 2.09 1.02 25.52
N LEU A 393 3.39 1.00 25.81
CA LEU A 393 4.18 -0.23 25.96
C LEU A 393 4.29 -0.62 27.43
#